data_AF-J2N1C3-F1
#
_entry.id   AF-J2N1C3-F1
#
_cell.length_a   1.000
_cell.length_b   1.000
_cell.length_c   1.000
_cell.angle_alpha   90.00
_cell.angle_beta   90.00
_cell.angle_gamma   90.00
#
_symmetry.space_group_name_H-M   'P 1'
#
loop_
_entity.id
_entity.type
_entity.pdbx_description
1 polymer ?
#
loop_
_entity_poly.entity_id
_entity_poly.type
_entity_poly.pdbx_seq_one_letter_code
_entity_poly.pdbx_strand_id
1 'polypeptide(L)' 'MINGTFTVPGDGDIDFGALLDVLLGADYHGWLVVEAEQDPAVAPSYVYAKKGYDTLRALLDERIK' A
#
# COMPACT_ATOMS: atom_id res chain seq x y z
N MET A 1 -7.89 -7.74 -20.75
CA MET A 1 -7.28 -7.43 -19.43
C MET A 1 -8.29 -7.78 -18.36
N ILE A 2 -7.88 -8.42 -17.26
CA ILE A 2 -8.78 -8.73 -16.15
C ILE A 2 -8.94 -7.45 -15.32
N ASN A 3 -10.13 -6.85 -15.39
CA ASN A 3 -10.43 -5.61 -14.64
C ASN A 3 -10.42 -5.89 -13.13
N GLY A 4 -9.84 -4.99 -12.35
CA GLY A 4 -9.83 -5.09 -10.88
C GLY A 4 -8.79 -6.06 -10.29
N THR A 5 -7.77 -6.45 -11.07
CA THR A 5 -6.68 -7.31 -10.58
C THR A 5 -5.75 -6.57 -9.60
N PHE A 6 -5.64 -5.25 -9.73
CA PHE A 6 -4.76 -4.42 -8.91
C PHE A 6 -5.57 -3.40 -8.10
N THR A 7 -5.05 -3.09 -6.91
CA THR A 7 -5.58 -2.08 -6.00
C THR A 7 -4.48 -1.70 -4.99
N VAL A 8 -4.78 -0.80 -4.07
CA VAL A 8 -3.82 -0.15 -3.16
C VAL A 8 -3.67 -0.91 -1.83
N PRO A 9 -2.58 -0.71 -1.07
CA PRO A 9 -2.47 -1.25 0.28
C PRO A 9 -3.70 -0.94 1.15
N GLY A 10 -4.21 -1.93 1.88
CA GLY A 10 -5.44 -1.81 2.66
C GLY A 10 -6.73 -2.03 1.86
N ASP A 11 -6.62 -2.33 0.57
CA ASP A 11 -7.69 -2.80 -0.29
C ASP A 11 -7.16 -3.99 -1.08
N GLY A 12 -7.60 -5.22 -0.79
CA GLY A 12 -7.06 -6.45 -1.38
C GLY A 12 -6.39 -7.37 -0.36
N ASP A 13 -5.66 -8.38 -0.85
CA ASP A 13 -5.30 -9.56 -0.05
C ASP A 13 -3.80 -9.69 0.27
N ILE A 14 -2.98 -8.72 -0.10
CA ILE A 14 -1.53 -8.73 0.20
C ILE A 14 -1.30 -8.26 1.63
N ASP A 15 -0.55 -9.05 2.42
CA ASP A 15 -0.05 -8.63 3.73
C ASP A 15 1.18 -7.73 3.58
N PHE A 16 0.94 -6.42 3.58
CA PHE A 16 2.00 -5.42 3.55
C PHE A 16 2.78 -5.33 4.87
N GLY A 17 2.21 -5.80 5.99
CA GLY A 17 2.92 -5.82 7.26
C GLY A 17 4.14 -6.74 7.21
N ALA A 18 3.94 -7.98 6.75
CA ALA A 18 5.03 -8.93 6.57
C ALA A 18 6.09 -8.43 5.57
N LEU A 19 5.68 -7.75 4.50
CA LEU A 19 6.61 -7.13 3.55
C LEU A 19 7.49 -6.07 4.24
N LEU A 20 6.88 -5.19 5.04
CA LEU A 20 7.61 -4.13 5.75
C LEU A 20 8.62 -4.71 6.76
N ASP A 21 8.28 -5.80 7.45
CA ASP A 21 9.19 -6.46 8.38
C ASP A 21 10.48 -6.95 7.68
N VAL A 22 10.36 -7.46 6.45
CA VAL A 22 11.51 -7.86 5.62
C VAL A 22 12.37 -6.65 5.24
N LEU A 23 11.76 -5.54 4.82
CA LEU A 23 12.48 -4.33 4.42
C LEU A 23 13.20 -3.68 5.60
N LEU A 24 12.54 -3.57 6.75
CA LEU A 24 13.13 -3.05 7.98
C LEU A 24 14.27 -3.93 8.48
N GLY A 25 14.12 -5.25 8.42
CA GLY A 25 15.19 -6.20 8.77
C GLY A 25 16.41 -6.12 7.86
N ALA A 26 16.25 -5.60 6.64
CA ALA A 26 17.33 -5.34 5.69
C ALA A 26 17.93 -3.93 5.78
N ASP A 27 17.55 -3.14 6.80
CA ASP A 27 17.97 -1.74 6.99
C ASP A 27 17.66 -0.86 5.75
N TYR A 28 16.49 -1.08 5.14
CA TYR A 28 16.05 -0.27 4.00
C TYR A 28 15.59 1.13 4.43
N HIS A 29 16.25 2.16 3.88
CA HIS A 29 15.91 3.59 4.08
C HIS A 29 15.64 4.28 2.74
N GLY A 30 14.50 3.95 2.13
CA GLY A 30 14.11 4.51 0.83
C GLY A 30 12.63 4.82 0.74
N TRP A 31 12.17 5.08 -0.48
CA TRP A 31 10.80 5.47 -0.74
C TRP A 31 9.90 4.25 -0.92
N LEU A 32 8.75 4.29 -0.25
CA LEU A 32 7.61 3.44 -0.58
C LEU A 32 6.65 4.25 -1.43
N VAL A 33 6.37 3.79 -2.65
CA VAL A 33 5.48 4.45 -3.59
C VAL A 33 4.23 3.60 -3.77
N VAL A 34 3.06 4.19 -3.57
CA VAL A 34 1.76 3.53 -3.81
C VAL A 34 1.41 3.71 -5.29
N GLU A 35 1.20 2.59 -5.98
CA GLU A 35 0.74 2.55 -7.37
C GLU A 35 -0.35 1.49 -7.53
N ALA A 36 -1.42 1.83 -8.25
CA ALA A 36 -2.46 0.89 -8.66
C ALA A 36 -3.09 1.35 -9.97
N GLU A 37 -3.26 0.43 -10.93
CA GLU A 37 -4.02 0.66 -12.16
C GLU A 37 -5.49 0.29 -11.92
N GLN A 38 -6.35 1.30 -11.79
CA GLN A 38 -7.79 1.13 -11.57
C GLN A 38 -8.60 2.12 -12.41
N ASP A 39 -9.85 1.76 -12.71
CA ASP A 39 -10.79 2.68 -13.35
C ASP A 39 -11.21 3.77 -12.34
N PRO A 40 -10.90 5.06 -12.58
CA PRO A 40 -11.23 6.14 -11.65
C PRO A 40 -12.73 6.36 -11.48
N ALA A 41 -13.58 5.87 -12.39
CA ALA A 41 -15.03 5.92 -12.24
C ALA A 41 -15.53 4.94 -11.16
N VAL A 42 -14.80 3.84 -10.92
CA VAL A 42 -15.11 2.83 -9.89
C VAL A 42 -14.29 3.06 -8.62
N ALA A 43 -13.03 3.46 -8.76
CA ALA A 43 -12.08 3.70 -7.68
C ALA A 43 -11.53 5.14 -7.76
N PRO A 44 -12.21 6.13 -7.14
CA PRO A 44 -11.79 7.54 -7.22
C PRO A 44 -10.35 7.75 -6.77
N SER A 45 -9.51 8.34 -7.63
CA SER A 45 -8.05 8.33 -7.49
C SER A 45 -7.55 8.87 -6.15
N TYR A 46 -8.08 10.00 -5.66
CA TYR A 46 -7.64 10.57 -4.38
C TYR A 46 -7.97 9.66 -3.19
N VAL A 47 -9.16 9.05 -3.19
CA VAL A 47 -9.62 8.20 -2.08
C VAL A 47 -8.72 6.98 -1.96
N TYR A 48 -8.39 6.34 -3.09
CA TYR A 48 -7.53 5.15 -3.10
C TYR A 48 -6.06 5.50 -2.85
N ALA A 49 -5.55 6.61 -3.40
CA ALA A 49 -4.21 7.10 -3.07
C ALA A 49 -4.06 7.39 -1.56
N LYS A 50 -5.06 8.05 -0.96
CA LYS A 50 -5.07 8.32 0.50
C LYS A 50 -5.16 7.03 1.30
N LYS A 51 -6.04 6.08 0.92
CA LYS A 51 -6.17 4.79 1.58
C LYS A 51 -4.83 4.05 1.63
N GLY A 52 -4.17 3.89 0.47
CA GLY A 52 -2.87 3.21 0.39
C GLY A 52 -1.80 3.88 1.26
N TYR A 53 -1.74 5.21 1.25
CA TYR A 53 -0.82 5.97 2.10
C TYR A 53 -1.10 5.76 3.60
N ASP A 54 -2.36 5.94 4.02
CA ASP A 54 -2.74 5.81 5.44
C ASP A 54 -2.45 4.41 5.97
N THR A 55 -2.74 3.37 5.18
CA THR A 55 -2.46 1.98 5.56
C THR A 55 -0.98 1.73 5.77
N LEU A 56 -0.13 2.11 4.80
CA LEU A 56 1.32 1.93 4.95
C LEU A 56 1.87 2.75 6.13
N ARG A 57 1.37 3.97 6.32
CA ARG A 57 1.80 4.83 7.43
C ARG A 57 1.47 4.22 8.78
N ALA A 58 0.25 3.71 8.96
CA ALA A 58 -0.17 3.07 10.20
C ALA A 58 0.68 1.82 10.50
N LEU A 59 0.90 0.96 9.51
CA LEU A 59 1.72 -0.25 9.66
C LEU A 59 3.17 0.07 10.04
N LEU A 60 3.75 1.13 9.47
CA LEU A 60 5.09 1.60 9.84
C LEU A 60 5.12 2.18 11.26
N ASP A 61 4.13 3.00 11.63
CA ASP A 61 4.04 3.61 12.96
C ASP A 61 3.89 2.56 14.08
N GLU A 62 3.35 1.38 13.77
CA GLU A 62 3.30 0.25 14.71
C GLU A 62 4.66 -0.46 14.89
N ARG A 63 5.54 -0.41 13.88
CA ARG A 63 6.81 -1.15 13.83
C ARG A 63 8.01 -0.35 14.31
N ILE A 64 7.94 0.98 14.21
CA ILE A 64 9.06 1.89 14.52
C ILE A 64 8.86 2.58 15.89
N LYS A 65 7.96 2.07 16.73
CA LYS A 65 7.80 2.53 18.12
C LYS A 65 8.92 2.04 19.03
#